data_AF-A0A6P0PTU4-F1
#
_entry.id   AF-A0A6P0PTU4-F1
#
_cell.length_a   1.000
_cell.length_b   1.000
_cell.length_c   1.000
_cell.angle_alpha   90.00
_cell.angle_beta   90.00
_cell.angle_gamma   90.00
#
_symmetry.space_group_name_H-M   'P 1'
#
loop_
_entity.id
_entity.type
_entity.pdbx_description
1 polymer ?
#
loop_
_entity_poly.entity_id
_entity_poly.type
_entity_poly.pdbx_seq_one_letter_code
_entity_poly.pdbx_strand_id
1 'polypeptide(L)'
;MSLIQEDIEQTFRQLVDQWREETRGISSTTQAAMHPAYQQIIGMGKEAIPLLLRELEQKSGRWFWALKSITREDPVQEEHQGNTQEMIKAWLNWGVRNGYKW
;
A
#
# COMPACT_ATOMS: atom_id res chain seq x y z
N MET A 1 19.13 -5.77 -10.48
CA MET A 1 17.93 -6.44 -9.95
C MET A 1 18.18 -7.93 -9.94
N SER A 2 17.69 -8.63 -8.92
CA SER A 2 17.74 -10.10 -8.82
C SER A 2 16.44 -10.70 -9.36
N LEU A 3 16.48 -11.90 -9.93
CA LEU A 3 15.30 -12.61 -10.46
C LEU A 3 14.16 -12.72 -9.43
N ILE A 4 14.49 -12.84 -8.14
CA ILE A 4 13.51 -12.89 -7.03
C ILE A 4 12.77 -11.56 -6.89
N GLN A 5 13.44 -10.43 -7.14
CA GLN A 5 12.83 -9.10 -7.00
C GLN A 5 11.87 -8.80 -8.14
N GLU A 6 12.19 -9.24 -9.36
CA GLU A 6 11.31 -9.14 -10.52
C GLU A 6 10.02 -9.96 -10.32
N ASP A 7 10.13 -11.16 -9.72
CA ASP A 7 8.99 -12.02 -9.41
C ASP A 7 8.06 -11.41 -8.35
N ILE A 8 8.62 -10.77 -7.32
CA ILE A 8 7.86 -10.03 -6.29
C ILE A 8 7.11 -8.85 -6.92
N GLU A 9 7.78 -8.05 -7.74
CA GLU A 9 7.14 -6.90 -8.41
C GLU A 9 6.02 -7.35 -9.35
N GLN A 10 6.25 -8.43 -10.10
CA GLN A 10 5.25 -8.96 -11.01
C GLN A 10 4.03 -9.49 -10.25
N THR A 11 4.25 -10.29 -9.20
CA THR A 11 3.18 -10.81 -8.34
C THR A 11 2.39 -9.67 -7.71
N PHE A 12 3.06 -8.65 -7.17
CA PHE A 12 2.42 -7.47 -6.61
C PHE A 12 1.54 -6.75 -7.63
N ARG A 13 2.05 -6.51 -8.85
CA ARG A 13 1.30 -5.84 -9.93
C ARG A 13 0.05 -6.62 -10.31
N GLN A 14 0.17 -7.94 -10.47
CA GLN A 14 -0.97 -8.81 -10.77
C GLN A 14 -2.06 -8.72 -9.70
N LEU A 15 -1.68 -8.74 -8.42
CA LEU A 15 -2.61 -8.61 -7.30
C LEU A 15 -3.26 -7.21 -7.25
N VAL A 16 -2.50 -6.15 -7.53
CA VAL A 16 -3.03 -4.78 -7.61
C VAL A 16 -4.05 -4.65 -8.73
N ASP A 17 -3.74 -5.17 -9.92
CA ASP A 17 -4.62 -5.12 -11.07
C ASP A 17 -5.90 -5.93 -10.84
N GLN A 18 -5.78 -7.15 -10.30
CA GLN A 18 -6.92 -7.96 -9.90
C GLN A 18 -7.80 -7.21 -8.89
N TRP A 19 -7.18 -6.65 -7.84
CA TRP A 19 -7.89 -5.91 -6.82
C TRP A 19 -8.64 -4.69 -7.39
N ARG A 20 -8.01 -3.92 -8.27
CA ARG A 20 -8.63 -2.74 -8.91
C ARG A 20 -9.83 -3.12 -9.78
N GLU A 21 -9.74 -4.23 -10.51
CA GLU A 21 -10.83 -4.72 -11.35
C GLU A 21 -12.00 -5.22 -10.52
N GLU A 22 -11.72 -6.11 -9.55
CA GLU A 22 -12.75 -6.82 -8.78
C GLU A 22 -13.39 -5.95 -7.70
N THR A 23 -12.74 -4.86 -7.29
CA THR A 23 -13.30 -3.89 -6.31
C THR A 23 -13.82 -2.60 -6.95
N ARG A 24 -13.87 -2.53 -8.28
CA ARG A 24 -14.42 -1.38 -9.00
C ARG A 24 -15.88 -1.14 -8.57
N GLY A 25 -16.16 0.06 -8.05
CA GLY A 25 -17.49 0.44 -7.56
C GLY A 25 -17.80 0.05 -6.12
N ILE A 26 -16.88 -0.62 -5.40
CA ILE A 26 -17.02 -0.83 -3.96
C ILE A 26 -16.68 0.48 -3.23
N SER A 27 -17.70 1.09 -2.61
CA SER A 27 -17.54 2.32 -1.83
C SER A 27 -16.98 2.09 -0.41
N SER A 28 -17.14 0.87 0.13
CA SER A 28 -16.65 0.52 1.45
C SER A 28 -15.15 0.19 1.40
N THR A 29 -14.34 1.02 2.05
CA THR A 29 -12.89 0.80 2.17
C THR A 29 -12.57 -0.49 2.92
N THR A 30 -13.34 -0.83 3.95
CA THR A 30 -13.21 -2.10 4.69
C THR A 30 -13.51 -3.29 3.79
N GLN A 31 -14.59 -3.25 3.00
CA GLN A 31 -14.92 -4.34 2.09
C GLN A 31 -13.83 -4.51 1.02
N ALA A 32 -13.34 -3.41 0.46
CA ALA A 32 -12.25 -3.45 -0.51
C ALA A 32 -10.95 -3.99 0.12
N ALA A 33 -10.63 -3.64 1.37
CA ALA A 33 -9.45 -4.15 2.08
C ALA A 33 -9.55 -5.65 2.39
N MET A 34 -10.76 -6.20 2.58
CA MET A 34 -10.96 -7.64 2.82
C MET A 34 -10.88 -8.51 1.56
N HIS A 35 -10.74 -7.90 0.39
CA HIS A 35 -10.60 -8.61 -0.87
C HIS A 35 -9.37 -9.55 -0.86
N PRO A 36 -9.45 -10.79 -1.38
CA PRO A 36 -8.36 -11.76 -1.32
C PRO A 36 -7.03 -11.23 -1.89
N ALA A 37 -7.07 -10.53 -3.02
CA ALA A 37 -5.87 -9.92 -3.61
C ALA A 37 -5.21 -8.86 -2.69
N TYR A 38 -6.01 -8.07 -1.96
CA TYR A 38 -5.50 -7.10 -0.99
C TYR A 38 -4.84 -7.81 0.20
N GLN A 39 -5.46 -8.88 0.69
CA GLN A 39 -4.93 -9.68 1.79
C GLN A 39 -3.63 -10.40 1.38
N GLN A 40 -3.52 -10.86 0.14
CA GLN A 40 -2.28 -11.42 -0.39
C GLN A 40 -1.17 -10.36 -0.46
N ILE A 41 -1.47 -9.13 -0.87
CA ILE A 41 -0.51 -8.00 -0.81
C ILE A 41 -0.02 -7.77 0.63
N ILE A 42 -0.90 -7.84 1.63
CA ILE A 42 -0.49 -7.79 3.04
C ILE A 42 0.43 -8.98 3.38
N GLY A 43 0.07 -10.17 2.91
CA GLY A 43 0.83 -11.41 3.12
C GLY A 43 2.24 -11.39 2.50
N MET A 44 2.48 -10.55 1.49
CA MET A 44 3.83 -10.32 0.94
C MET A 44 4.78 -9.64 1.93
N GLY A 45 4.27 -9.01 2.99
CA GLY A 45 5.10 -8.48 4.07
C GLY A 45 5.99 -7.30 3.66
N LYS A 46 7.24 -7.30 4.15
CA LYS A 46 8.13 -6.12 4.09
C LYS A 46 8.54 -5.78 2.66
N GLU A 47 8.58 -6.78 1.79
CA GLU A 47 8.93 -6.71 0.39
C GLU A 47 7.93 -5.87 -0.41
N ALA A 48 6.66 -5.82 0.04
CA ALA A 48 5.63 -4.99 -0.57
C ALA A 48 5.68 -3.51 -0.15
N ILE A 49 6.37 -3.16 0.94
CA ILE A 49 6.42 -1.77 1.46
C ILE A 49 6.89 -0.76 0.39
N PRO A 50 8.05 -0.92 -0.26
CA PRO A 50 8.46 0.02 -1.30
C PRO A 50 7.45 0.09 -2.45
N LEU A 51 6.85 -1.04 -2.85
CA LEU A 51 5.87 -1.08 -3.93
C LEU A 51 4.57 -0.33 -3.56
N LEU A 52 4.11 -0.47 -2.32
CA LEU A 52 2.96 0.27 -1.77
C LEU A 52 3.24 1.77 -1.64
N LEU A 53 4.46 2.17 -1.25
CA LEU A 53 4.85 3.57 -1.18
C LEU A 53 4.88 4.21 -2.58
N ARG A 54 5.35 3.47 -3.60
CA ARG A 54 5.28 3.90 -5.00
C ARG A 54 3.85 4.10 -5.49
N GLU A 55 2.95 3.21 -5.09
CA GLU A 55 1.52 3.35 -5.39
C GLU A 55 0.87 4.55 -4.67
N LEU A 56 1.28 4.86 -3.43
CA LEU A 56 0.82 6.06 -2.72
C LEU A 56 1.24 7.36 -3.44
N GLU A 57 2.46 7.40 -3.97
CA GLU A 57 2.97 8.56 -4.72
C GLU A 57 2.10 8.85 -5.97
N GLN A 58 1.53 7.82 -6.58
CA GLN A 58 0.56 7.93 -7.67
C GLN A 58 -0.86 8.31 -7.19
N LYS A 59 -0.99 8.79 -5.95
CA LYS A 59 -2.20 9.32 -5.30
C LYS A 59 -3.28 8.30 -4.96
N SER A 60 -2.93 7.03 -4.75
CA SER A 60 -3.85 6.01 -4.28
C SER A 60 -3.91 5.97 -2.74
N GLY A 61 -4.84 6.66 -2.09
CA GLY A 61 -5.06 6.54 -0.63
C GLY A 61 -5.57 5.16 -0.15
N ARG A 62 -5.60 4.16 -1.04
CA ARG A 62 -6.18 2.83 -0.82
C ARG A 62 -5.24 1.88 -0.06
N TRP A 63 -3.96 2.23 0.05
CA TRP A 63 -2.91 1.36 0.58
C TRP A 63 -2.53 1.64 2.04
N PHE A 64 -3.15 2.62 2.70
CA PHE A 64 -2.86 2.93 4.10
C PHE A 64 -3.11 1.74 5.03
N TRP A 65 -4.18 0.97 4.81
CA TRP A 65 -4.47 -0.22 5.61
C TRP A 65 -3.35 -1.25 5.47
N ALA A 66 -2.94 -1.56 4.24
CA ALA A 66 -1.86 -2.51 3.97
C ALA A 66 -0.56 -2.07 4.66
N LEU A 67 -0.17 -0.80 4.50
CA LEU A 67 1.02 -0.26 5.15
C LEU A 67 0.95 -0.39 6.67
N LYS A 68 -0.14 0.06 7.31
CA LYS A 68 -0.34 -0.11 8.78
C LYS A 68 -0.24 -1.57 9.21
N SER A 69 -0.82 -2.49 8.43
CA SER A 69 -0.86 -3.91 8.77
C SER A 69 0.52 -4.55 8.71
N ILE A 70 1.32 -4.19 7.70
CA ILE A 70 2.66 -4.73 7.48
C ILE A 70 3.66 -4.11 8.46
N THR A 71 3.65 -2.79 8.62
CA THR A 71 4.65 -2.07 9.44
C THR A 71 4.31 -2.06 10.91
N ARG A 72 3.01 -2.22 11.26
CA ARG A 72 2.46 -2.00 12.60
C ARG A 72 2.68 -0.57 13.13
N GLU A 73 2.83 0.38 12.21
CA GLU A 73 3.02 1.79 12.50
C GLU A 73 1.93 2.63 11.82
N ASP A 74 1.70 3.83 12.36
CA ASP A 74 0.83 4.84 11.75
C ASP A 74 1.49 6.23 11.88
N PRO A 75 2.16 6.72 10.83
CA PRO A 75 2.83 8.02 10.87
C PRO A 75 1.85 9.20 10.69
N VAL A 76 0.56 8.93 10.46
CA VAL A 76 -0.46 9.96 10.25
C VAL A 76 -0.85 10.57 11.59
N GLN A 77 -0.64 11.88 11.73
CA GLN A 77 -1.11 12.62 12.91
C GLN A 77 -2.64 12.72 12.93
N GLU A 78 -3.24 12.80 14.12
CA GLU A 78 -4.70 12.88 14.29
C GLU A 78 -5.34 14.01 13.48
N GLU A 79 -4.69 15.17 13.48
CA GLU A 79 -5.09 16.36 12.71
C GLU A 79 -5.06 16.20 11.18
N HIS A 80 -4.35 15.19 10.67
CA HIS A 80 -4.26 14.91 9.23
C HIS A 80 -5.20 13.77 8.80
N GLN A 81 -5.88 13.11 9.73
CA GLN A 81 -6.81 12.04 9.41
C GLN A 81 -7.96 12.57 8.53
N GLY A 82 -8.28 11.84 7.46
CA GLY A 82 -9.26 12.25 6.47
C GLY A 82 -8.72 13.18 5.39
N ASN A 83 -7.53 13.78 5.58
CA ASN A 83 -6.84 14.51 4.52
C ASN A 83 -5.89 13.59 3.76
N THR A 84 -6.39 12.97 2.69
CA THR A 84 -5.64 11.99 1.88
C THR A 84 -4.26 12.49 1.44
N GLN A 85 -4.11 13.77 1.10
CA GLN A 85 -2.82 14.31 0.65
C GLN A 85 -1.80 14.36 1.79
N GLU A 86 -2.20 14.82 2.98
CA GLU A 86 -1.32 14.85 4.14
C GLU A 86 -1.01 13.44 4.65
N MET A 87 -1.99 12.52 4.58
CA MET A 87 -1.78 11.10 4.90
C MET A 87 -0.75 10.45 3.96
N ILE A 88 -0.82 10.72 2.65
CA ILE A 88 0.19 10.25 1.68
C ILE A 88 1.57 10.80 2.05
N LYS A 89 1.68 12.12 2.29
CA LYS A 89 2.96 12.75 2.67
C LYS A 89 3.55 12.13 3.93
N ALA A 90 2.73 11.86 4.95
CA ALA A 90 3.17 11.23 6.18
C ALA A 90 3.80 9.84 5.93
N TRP A 91 3.15 9.02 5.11
CA TRP A 91 3.66 7.69 4.73
C TRP A 91 4.91 7.75 3.86
N LEU A 92 4.98 8.66 2.88
CA LEU A 92 6.18 8.82 2.05
C LEU A 92 7.37 9.30 2.91
N ASN A 93 7.16 10.28 3.80
CA ASN A 93 8.18 10.73 4.74
C ASN A 93 8.64 9.62 5.69
N TRP A 94 7.70 8.81 6.19
CA TRP A 94 8.02 7.62 6.99
C TRP A 94 8.89 6.63 6.19
N GLY A 95 8.56 6.38 4.92
CA GLY A 95 9.35 5.52 4.04
C GLY A 95 10.79 5.98 3.89
N VAL A 96 11.00 7.28 3.62
CA VAL A 96 12.34 7.88 3.50
C VAL A 96 13.11 7.75 4.82
N ARG A 97 12.48 8.09 5.96
CA ARG A 97 13.12 8.01 7.30
C ARG A 97 13.53 6.58 7.67
N ASN A 98 12.79 5.58 7.22
CA ASN A 98 13.09 4.17 7.45
C ASN A 98 14.02 3.56 6.38
N GLY A 99 14.54 4.37 5.45
CA GLY A 99 15.52 3.95 4.45
C GLY A 99 14.95 3.16 3.28
N TYR A 100 13.63 3.15 3.10
CA TYR A 100 13.01 2.56 1.91
C TYR A 100 13.33 3.40 0.67
N LYS A 101 13.50 2.71 -0.45
CA LYS A 101 13.64 3.29 -1.80
C LYS A 101 12.62 2.61 -2.70
N TRP A 102 11.88 3.38 -3.50
CA TRP A 102 10.78 2.89 -4.32
C TRP A 102 10.65 3.65 -5.64
#